data_AF-A0AA42J9J0-F1
#
_entry.id   AF-A0AA42J9J0-F1
#
_cell.length_a   1.000
_cell.length_b   1.000
_cell.length_c   1.000
_cell.angle_alpha   90.00
_cell.angle_beta   90.00
_cell.angle_gamma   90.00
#
_symmetry.space_group_name_H-M   'P 1'
#
loop_
_entity.id
_entity.type
_entity.pdbx_description
1 polymer ?
#
loop_
_entity_poly.entity_id
_entity_poly.type
_entity_poly.pdbx_seq_one_letter_code
_entity_poly.pdbx_strand_id
1 'polypeptide(L)'
;MTTIAQVRKVIAPLLERHSDLALVGREIYIKPIHHFARVVLIDRMLDPDLFRPQWAVAHLFEARQFLPLSWGAWIHNTRSNTPGIWSIHEPDVSAAMVEAIETQALPVLRGIVSLEDYLAFVSGHFFRHHLFDWPHVKIIVDVARGDLDAARALRDANVDRFGDDPAYDDEGRAKYRRIRELCARLEADDRPGLAALLHEWEAITVRNLKIETLWEPTPFPLELEA
;
A
#
# COMPACT_ATOMS: atom_id res chain seq x y z
N MET A 1 -21.97 7.31 -0.87
CA MET A 1 -21.32 8.24 -1.82
C MET A 1 -20.87 7.52 -3.08
N THR A 2 -21.30 7.95 -4.27
CA THR A 2 -21.14 7.17 -5.52
C THR A 2 -20.08 7.69 -6.47
N THR A 3 -19.74 8.98 -6.47
CA THR A 3 -18.88 9.57 -7.53
C THR A 3 -17.58 10.17 -7.02
N ILE A 4 -16.57 10.24 -7.90
CA ILE A 4 -15.29 10.94 -7.65
C ILE A 4 -15.54 12.44 -7.40
N ALA A 5 -16.54 13.04 -8.07
CA ALA A 5 -16.90 14.44 -7.87
C ALA A 5 -17.43 14.71 -6.45
N GLN A 6 -18.26 13.81 -5.91
CA GLN A 6 -18.73 13.91 -4.53
C GLN A 6 -17.57 13.77 -3.53
N VAL A 7 -16.67 12.80 -3.73
CA VAL A 7 -15.47 12.65 -2.90
C VAL A 7 -14.68 13.95 -2.89
N ARG A 8 -14.35 14.48 -4.08
CA ARG A 8 -13.59 15.74 -4.23
C ARG A 8 -14.26 16.89 -3.49
N LYS A 9 -15.58 17.04 -3.55
CA LYS A 9 -16.31 18.09 -2.83
C LYS A 9 -16.19 17.93 -1.31
N VAL A 10 -16.34 16.71 -0.78
CA VAL A 10 -16.27 16.42 0.66
C VAL A 10 -14.87 16.68 1.22
N ILE A 11 -13.82 16.37 0.45
CA ILE A 11 -12.43 16.42 0.92
C ILE A 11 -11.67 17.68 0.45
N ALA A 12 -12.28 18.57 -0.33
CA ALA A 12 -11.63 19.80 -0.80
C ALA A 12 -11.01 20.63 0.35
N PRO A 13 -11.69 20.86 1.49
CA PRO A 13 -11.08 21.61 2.59
C PRO A 13 -9.84 20.91 3.19
N LEU A 14 -9.78 19.58 3.14
CA LEU A 14 -8.60 18.83 3.59
C LEU A 14 -7.40 19.10 2.68
N LEU A 15 -7.60 19.06 1.36
CA LEU A 15 -6.51 19.30 0.39
C LEU A 15 -6.01 20.74 0.42
N GLU A 16 -6.90 21.71 0.68
CA GLU A 16 -6.53 23.12 0.83
C GLU A 16 -5.66 23.35 2.08
N ARG A 17 -5.89 22.58 3.15
CA ARG A 17 -5.17 22.71 4.43
C ARG A 17 -3.83 21.97 4.47
N HIS A 18 -3.65 20.96 3.61
CA HIS A 18 -2.49 20.06 3.66
C HIS A 18 -1.86 19.88 2.28
N SER A 19 -0.75 20.58 2.04
CA SER A 19 -0.04 20.58 0.76
C SER A 19 0.66 19.25 0.42
N ASP A 20 0.86 18.39 1.42
CA ASP A 20 1.40 17.04 1.28
C ASP A 20 0.38 16.03 0.75
N LEU A 21 -0.91 16.39 0.70
CA LEU A 21 -1.97 15.49 0.24
C LEU A 21 -2.25 15.65 -1.26
N ALA A 22 -2.57 14.53 -1.92
CA ALA A 22 -3.01 14.50 -3.31
C ALA A 22 -4.17 13.51 -3.50
N LEU A 23 -5.24 13.94 -4.18
CA LEU A 23 -6.38 13.08 -4.51
C LEU A 23 -6.20 12.44 -5.89
N VAL A 24 -6.17 11.12 -5.94
CA VAL A 24 -6.24 10.30 -7.16
C VAL A 24 -7.46 9.40 -7.08
N GLY A 25 -8.45 9.63 -7.94
CA GLY A 25 -9.72 8.90 -7.88
C GLY A 25 -10.46 9.12 -6.55
N ARG A 26 -10.43 8.11 -5.66
CA ARG A 26 -11.03 8.16 -4.31
C ARG A 26 -10.00 8.03 -3.18
N GLU A 27 -8.73 8.04 -3.56
CA GLU A 27 -7.60 7.81 -2.69
C GLU A 27 -6.87 9.12 -2.47
N ILE A 28 -6.63 9.45 -1.21
CA ILE A 28 -5.86 10.60 -0.79
C ILE A 28 -4.48 10.08 -0.38
N TYR A 29 -3.50 10.33 -1.23
CA TYR A 29 -2.11 9.94 -1.00
C TYR A 29 -1.37 11.00 -0.21
N ILE A 30 -0.46 10.57 0.66
CA ILE A 30 0.48 11.44 1.37
C ILE A 30 1.84 11.38 0.68
N LYS A 31 2.33 12.56 0.27
CA LYS A 31 3.63 12.76 -0.37
C LYS A 31 4.76 12.92 0.67
N PRO A 32 6.02 12.65 0.29
CA PRO A 32 6.43 12.04 -0.98
C PRO A 32 6.06 10.55 -1.05
N ILE A 33 5.95 10.00 -2.26
CA ILE A 33 5.74 8.56 -2.47
C ILE A 33 7.05 7.99 -3.03
N HIS A 34 7.71 7.13 -2.26
CA HIS A 34 8.89 6.37 -2.69
C HIS A 34 8.49 4.89 -2.84
N HIS A 35 9.03 4.02 -1.99
CA HIS A 35 8.81 2.56 -2.00
C HIS A 35 7.46 2.09 -1.44
N PHE A 36 6.72 2.97 -0.79
CA PHE A 36 5.45 2.66 -0.19
C PHE A 36 4.49 3.85 -0.29
N ALA A 37 3.20 3.54 -0.35
CA ALA A 37 2.12 4.50 -0.30
C ALA A 37 1.50 4.53 1.10
N ARG A 38 1.09 5.74 1.49
CA ARG A 38 0.26 6.05 2.64
C ARG A 38 -1.01 6.68 2.11
N VAL A 39 -2.15 6.07 2.39
CA VAL A 39 -3.40 6.43 1.70
C VAL A 39 -4.57 6.50 2.67
N VAL A 40 -5.47 7.45 2.42
CA VAL A 40 -6.85 7.42 2.90
C VAL A 40 -7.75 7.13 1.71
N LEU A 41 -8.42 5.97 1.71
CA LEU A 41 -9.43 5.61 0.74
C LEU A 41 -10.81 6.03 1.25
N ILE A 42 -11.59 6.70 0.41
CA ILE A 42 -13.02 6.92 0.67
C ILE A 42 -13.83 5.91 -0.14
N ASP A 43 -14.14 4.76 0.47
CA ASP A 43 -14.74 3.64 -0.24
C ASP A 43 -16.26 3.79 -0.38
N ARG A 44 -16.78 3.25 -1.48
CA ARG A 44 -18.22 3.20 -1.76
C ARG A 44 -18.88 2.06 -0.99
N MET A 45 -20.16 2.23 -0.68
CA MET A 45 -21.00 1.14 -0.19
C MET A 45 -22.07 0.79 -1.23
N LEU A 46 -22.79 -0.31 -1.01
CA LEU A 46 -23.95 -0.68 -1.82
C LEU A 46 -25.01 0.43 -1.82
N ASP A 47 -25.20 1.08 -0.68
CA ASP A 47 -26.04 2.27 -0.55
C ASP A 47 -25.30 3.50 -1.13
N PRO A 48 -25.88 4.18 -2.14
CA PRO A 48 -25.26 5.33 -2.79
C PRO A 48 -25.08 6.55 -1.88
N ASP A 49 -25.76 6.60 -0.74
CA ASP A 49 -25.67 7.69 0.22
C ASP A 49 -24.67 7.38 1.35
N LEU A 50 -24.30 6.11 1.53
CA LEU A 50 -23.33 5.68 2.53
C LEU A 50 -21.93 5.47 1.95
N PHE A 51 -20.92 5.67 2.79
CA PHE A 51 -19.53 5.45 2.42
C PHE A 51 -18.68 5.08 3.62
N ARG A 52 -17.51 4.50 3.34
CA ARG A 52 -16.63 3.96 4.37
C ARG A 52 -15.19 4.41 4.14
N PRO A 53 -14.74 5.47 4.84
CA PRO A 53 -13.36 5.89 4.79
C PRO A 53 -12.48 4.93 5.60
N GLN A 54 -11.28 4.65 5.09
CA GLN A 54 -10.25 3.91 5.80
C GLN A 54 -8.88 4.39 5.37
N TRP A 55 -7.91 4.30 6.26
CA TRP A 55 -6.51 4.51 5.90
C TRP A 55 -5.79 3.18 5.76
N ALA A 56 -4.74 3.15 4.95
CA ALA A 56 -3.85 2.01 4.81
C ALA A 56 -2.44 2.44 4.41
N VAL A 57 -1.48 1.53 4.60
CA VAL A 57 -0.15 1.61 4.00
C VAL A 57 0.12 0.38 3.16
N ALA A 58 0.90 0.53 2.09
CA ALA A 58 1.31 -0.59 1.25
C ALA A 58 2.61 -0.28 0.51
N HIS A 59 3.52 -1.24 0.45
CA HIS A 59 4.69 -1.15 -0.43
C HIS A 59 4.28 -1.27 -1.91
N LEU A 60 5.06 -0.65 -2.80
CA LEU A 60 4.74 -0.50 -4.21
C LEU A 60 5.52 -1.44 -5.14
N PHE A 61 6.59 -2.06 -4.67
CA PHE A 61 7.47 -2.92 -5.45
C PHE A 61 6.95 -4.37 -5.59
N GLU A 62 5.67 -4.54 -5.94
CA GLU A 62 5.02 -5.84 -6.12
C GLU A 62 4.21 -5.98 -7.42
N ALA A 63 4.38 -5.06 -8.39
CA ALA A 63 3.63 -5.01 -9.66
C ALA A 63 2.12 -5.25 -9.49
N ARG A 64 1.51 -4.53 -8.55
CA ARG A 64 0.12 -4.71 -8.13
C ARG A 64 -0.84 -3.99 -9.07
N GLN A 65 -2.07 -4.49 -9.16
CA GLN A 65 -3.17 -3.80 -9.85
C GLN A 65 -3.97 -2.86 -8.93
N PHE A 66 -3.94 -3.12 -7.62
CA PHE A 66 -4.67 -2.35 -6.61
C PHE A 66 -3.86 -2.25 -5.32
N LEU A 67 -4.23 -1.31 -4.46
CA LEU A 67 -3.59 -1.08 -3.16
C LEU A 67 -4.27 -1.95 -2.08
N PRO A 68 -3.55 -2.87 -1.41
CA PRO A 68 -4.14 -3.71 -0.38
C PRO A 68 -4.45 -2.88 0.87
N LEU A 69 -5.66 -3.05 1.40
CA LEU A 69 -6.16 -2.29 2.55
C LEU A 69 -5.92 -3.02 3.87
N SER A 70 -5.04 -4.03 3.86
CA SER A 70 -4.80 -4.96 4.95
C SER A 70 -4.04 -4.35 6.13
N TRP A 71 -3.19 -3.35 5.87
CA TRP A 71 -2.41 -2.66 6.90
C TRP A 71 -2.98 -1.27 7.16
N GLY A 72 -4.22 -1.27 7.64
CA GLY A 72 -5.05 -0.09 7.78
C GLY A 72 -6.10 -0.20 8.87
N ALA A 73 -6.87 0.87 9.03
CA ALA A 73 -8.06 0.89 9.89
C ALA A 73 -9.14 1.79 9.31
N TRP A 74 -10.39 1.52 9.70
CA TRP A 74 -11.51 2.40 9.37
C TRP A 74 -11.38 3.74 10.09
N ILE A 75 -11.83 4.79 9.40
CA ILE A 75 -11.96 6.12 10.02
C ILE A 75 -13.36 6.20 10.61
N HIS A 76 -13.42 6.26 11.93
CA HIS A 76 -14.67 6.22 12.67
C HIS A 76 -15.37 7.57 12.62
N ASN A 77 -16.65 7.55 12.28
CA ASN A 77 -17.55 8.67 12.52
C ASN A 77 -17.93 8.68 14.01
N THR A 78 -17.37 9.60 14.79
CA THR A 78 -17.70 9.74 16.22
C THR A 78 -19.13 10.21 16.46
N ARG A 79 -19.84 10.67 15.41
CA ARG A 79 -21.23 11.14 15.44
C ARG A 79 -22.23 10.06 15.06
N SER A 80 -21.78 8.89 14.59
CA SER A 80 -22.63 7.79 14.15
C SER A 80 -22.68 6.68 15.19
N ASN A 81 -23.86 6.09 15.39
CA ASN A 81 -24.03 4.89 16.22
C ASN A 81 -23.47 3.62 15.55
N THR A 82 -23.11 3.69 14.27
CA THR A 82 -22.51 2.58 13.53
C THR A 82 -21.05 2.92 13.20
N PRO A 83 -20.08 2.35 13.93
CA PRO A 83 -18.67 2.70 13.76
C PRO A 83 -18.18 2.53 12.32
N GLY A 84 -17.64 3.62 11.76
CA GLY A 84 -17.00 3.62 10.44
C GLY A 84 -17.94 3.75 9.24
N ILE A 85 -19.26 3.86 9.43
CA ILE A 85 -20.20 4.20 8.35
C ILE A 85 -20.51 5.70 8.40
N TRP A 86 -20.44 6.34 7.23
CA TRP A 86 -20.72 7.76 7.05
C TRP A 86 -21.83 7.96 6.04
N SER A 87 -22.71 8.94 6.28
CA SER A 87 -23.76 9.34 5.34
C SER A 87 -23.46 10.71 4.73
N ILE A 88 -23.68 10.86 3.42
CA ILE A 88 -23.53 12.16 2.74
C ILE A 88 -24.56 13.20 3.16
N HIS A 89 -25.65 12.76 3.79
CA HIS A 89 -26.75 13.62 4.26
C HIS A 89 -26.55 14.11 5.69
N GLU A 90 -25.47 13.69 6.36
CA GLU A 90 -25.12 14.23 7.67
C GLU A 90 -24.81 15.73 7.57
N PRO A 91 -25.35 16.56 8.47
CA PRO A 91 -24.95 17.96 8.57
C PRO A 91 -23.44 18.07 8.76
N ASP A 92 -22.82 18.95 7.97
CA ASP A 92 -21.38 19.21 8.02
C ASP A 92 -20.49 17.98 7.82
N VAL A 93 -20.96 16.97 7.06
CA VAL A 93 -20.19 15.73 6.77
C VAL A 93 -18.77 16.03 6.27
N SER A 94 -18.57 17.09 5.50
CA SER A 94 -17.25 17.51 5.02
C SER A 94 -16.33 17.92 6.17
N ALA A 95 -16.79 18.79 7.08
CA ALA A 95 -16.00 19.21 8.23
C ALA A 95 -15.71 18.04 9.17
N ALA A 96 -16.71 17.19 9.43
CA ALA A 96 -16.56 16.01 10.26
C ALA A 96 -15.55 15.00 9.67
N MET A 97 -15.57 14.79 8.34
CA MET A 97 -14.62 13.93 7.64
C MET A 97 -13.20 14.47 7.73
N VAL A 98 -13.02 15.78 7.50
CA VAL A 98 -11.72 16.45 7.59
C VAL A 98 -11.15 16.26 8.99
N GLU A 99 -11.94 16.56 10.02
CA GLU A 99 -11.55 16.37 11.43
C GLU A 99 -11.18 14.92 11.73
N ALA A 100 -11.98 13.95 11.27
CA ALA A 100 -11.71 12.53 11.52
C ALA A 100 -10.43 12.05 10.80
N ILE A 101 -10.17 12.50 9.57
CA ILE A 101 -8.92 12.18 8.87
C ILE A 101 -7.73 12.82 9.59
N GLU A 102 -7.83 14.08 9.98
CA GLU A 102 -6.78 14.83 10.68
C GLU A 102 -6.43 14.22 12.04
N THR A 103 -7.40 13.63 12.73
CA THR A 103 -7.22 13.09 14.09
C THR A 103 -6.89 11.61 14.12
N GLN A 104 -7.45 10.80 13.21
CA GLN A 104 -7.34 9.33 13.27
C GLN A 104 -6.33 8.76 12.26
N ALA A 105 -6.16 9.40 11.10
CA ALA A 105 -5.34 8.85 10.02
C ALA A 105 -4.00 9.58 9.86
N LEU A 106 -4.03 10.91 9.69
CA LEU A 106 -2.82 11.68 9.37
C LEU A 106 -1.69 11.54 10.40
N PRO A 107 -1.93 11.49 11.72
CA PRO A 107 -0.86 11.33 12.70
C PRO A 107 -0.12 10.00 12.54
N VAL A 108 -0.85 8.91 12.29
CA VAL A 108 -0.27 7.58 12.05
C VAL A 108 0.50 7.58 10.74
N LEU A 109 -0.14 8.00 9.66
CA LEU A 109 0.45 7.93 8.33
C LEU A 109 1.68 8.83 8.18
N ARG A 110 1.67 10.03 8.75
CA ARG A 110 2.82 10.95 8.74
C ARG A 110 3.96 10.49 9.64
N GLY A 111 3.68 9.65 10.64
CA GLY A 111 4.70 9.03 11.47
C GLY A 111 5.55 7.98 10.75
N ILE A 112 5.08 7.47 9.60
CA ILE A 112 5.78 6.45 8.80
C ILE A 112 6.55 7.18 7.70
N VAL A 113 7.84 7.45 7.91
CA VAL A 113 8.63 8.34 7.02
C VAL A 113 9.67 7.60 6.18
N SER A 114 10.08 6.40 6.61
CA SER A 114 11.06 5.57 5.90
C SER A 114 10.51 4.18 5.57
N LEU A 115 11.21 3.45 4.70
CA LEU A 115 10.92 2.04 4.44
C LEU A 115 11.02 1.21 5.73
N GLU A 116 11.98 1.53 6.61
CA GLU A 116 12.15 0.85 7.90
C GLU A 116 10.97 1.09 8.84
N ASP A 117 10.48 2.35 8.94
CA ASP A 117 9.27 2.66 9.73
C ASP A 117 8.06 1.89 9.20
N TYR A 118 7.91 1.83 7.87
CA TYR A 118 6.83 1.08 7.24
C TYR A 118 6.92 -0.40 7.60
N LEU A 119 8.10 -1.00 7.48
CA LEU A 119 8.31 -2.42 7.79
C LEU A 119 8.09 -2.71 9.28
N ALA A 120 8.58 -1.86 10.18
CA ALA A 120 8.32 -1.98 11.61
C ALA A 120 6.82 -1.90 11.90
N PHE A 121 6.11 -0.98 11.25
CA PHE A 121 4.67 -0.79 11.39
C PHE A 121 3.87 -2.02 10.94
N VAL A 122 4.09 -2.53 9.72
CA VAL A 122 3.33 -3.68 9.18
C VAL A 122 3.71 -5.04 9.78
N SER A 123 4.77 -5.06 10.59
CA SER A 123 5.18 -6.22 11.38
C SER A 123 4.66 -6.21 12.81
N GLY A 124 4.03 -5.11 13.24
CA GLY A 124 3.47 -4.99 14.58
C GLY A 124 2.18 -5.79 14.76
N HIS A 125 1.91 -6.21 15.99
CA HIS A 125 0.74 -7.00 16.43
C HIS A 125 -0.64 -6.34 16.18
N PHE A 126 -0.67 -5.15 15.60
CA PHE A 126 -1.89 -4.42 15.31
C PHE A 126 -2.75 -5.10 14.23
N PHE A 127 -2.15 -5.93 13.37
CA PHE A 127 -2.85 -6.58 12.25
C PHE A 127 -3.11 -8.06 12.52
N ARG A 128 -4.24 -8.57 12.03
CA ARG A 128 -4.56 -10.02 12.09
C ARG A 128 -3.53 -10.85 11.33
N HIS A 129 -2.99 -10.31 10.25
CA HIS A 129 -1.94 -10.92 9.44
C HIS A 129 -0.82 -9.91 9.25
N HIS A 130 0.39 -10.26 9.70
CA HIS A 130 1.58 -9.45 9.50
C HIS A 130 2.07 -9.59 8.07
N LEU A 131 2.79 -8.58 7.57
CA LEU A 131 3.41 -8.66 6.24
C LEU A 131 4.27 -9.93 6.09
N PHE A 132 4.99 -10.29 7.14
CA PHE A 132 5.89 -11.44 7.16
C PHE A 132 5.23 -12.80 7.34
N ASP A 133 3.91 -12.87 7.52
CA ASP A 133 3.18 -14.14 7.53
C ASP A 133 3.11 -14.78 6.12
N TRP A 134 3.45 -14.01 5.09
CA TRP A 134 3.33 -14.40 3.68
C TRP A 134 4.73 -14.53 3.05
N PRO A 135 5.25 -15.76 2.85
CA PRO A 135 6.61 -15.96 2.34
C PRO A 135 6.90 -15.24 1.02
N HIS A 136 5.91 -15.17 0.13
CA HIS A 136 6.04 -14.50 -1.17
C HIS A 136 6.14 -12.98 -1.06
N VAL A 137 5.63 -12.37 0.01
CA VAL A 137 5.80 -10.93 0.29
C VAL A 137 7.11 -10.70 1.02
N LYS A 138 7.40 -11.55 2.01
CA LYS A 138 8.62 -11.45 2.82
C LYS A 138 9.89 -11.56 1.97
N ILE A 139 9.96 -12.49 1.02
CA ILE A 139 11.15 -12.64 0.17
C ILE A 139 11.46 -11.36 -0.63
N ILE A 140 10.42 -10.67 -1.11
CA ILE A 140 10.58 -9.41 -1.84
C ILE A 140 11.15 -8.34 -0.92
N VAL A 141 10.63 -8.23 0.30
CA VAL A 141 11.12 -7.27 1.29
C VAL A 141 12.56 -7.57 1.72
N ASP A 142 12.90 -8.84 1.95
CA ASP A 142 14.27 -9.24 2.29
C ASP A 142 15.24 -8.86 1.17
N VAL A 143 14.87 -9.08 -0.10
CA VAL A 143 15.66 -8.61 -1.24
C VAL A 143 15.78 -7.08 -1.27
N ALA A 144 14.67 -6.36 -1.11
CA ALA A 144 14.68 -4.89 -1.13
C ALA A 144 15.58 -4.29 -0.04
N ARG A 145 15.65 -4.94 1.13
CA ARG A 145 16.53 -4.56 2.24
C ARG A 145 18.01 -4.86 2.02
N GLY A 146 18.35 -5.72 1.06
CA GLY A 146 19.71 -6.24 0.91
C GLY A 146 19.99 -7.49 1.76
N ASP A 147 18.99 -8.01 2.48
CA ASP A 147 19.09 -9.21 3.32
C ASP A 147 19.08 -10.51 2.47
N LEU A 148 20.01 -10.62 1.51
CA LEU A 148 20.01 -11.65 0.47
C LEU A 148 20.17 -13.06 1.04
N ASP A 149 20.91 -13.23 2.13
CA ASP A 149 21.04 -14.54 2.80
C ASP A 149 19.71 -15.00 3.42
N ALA A 150 18.96 -14.07 4.03
CA ALA A 150 17.63 -14.36 4.55
C ALA A 150 16.64 -14.68 3.42
N ALA A 151 16.73 -13.94 2.31
CA ALA A 151 15.92 -14.20 1.12
C ALA A 151 16.21 -15.61 0.54
N ARG A 152 17.48 -16.03 0.47
CA ARG A 152 17.88 -17.36 -0.02
C ARG A 152 17.36 -18.46 0.90
N ALA A 153 17.56 -18.32 2.21
CA ALA A 153 17.03 -19.28 3.19
C ALA A 153 15.50 -19.41 3.10
N LEU A 154 14.78 -18.29 2.91
CA LEU A 154 13.34 -18.29 2.76
C LEU A 154 12.89 -18.95 1.45
N ARG A 155 13.60 -18.71 0.34
CA ARG A 155 13.39 -19.38 -0.94
C ARG A 155 13.53 -20.89 -0.80
N ASP A 156 14.61 -21.36 -0.18
CA ASP A 156 14.89 -22.79 0.01
C ASP A 156 13.80 -23.47 0.83
N ALA A 157 13.31 -22.80 1.87
CA ALA A 157 12.23 -23.31 2.72
C ALA A 157 10.84 -23.31 2.02
N ASN A 158 10.67 -22.61 0.90
CA ASN A 158 9.37 -22.39 0.25
C ASN A 158 9.35 -22.73 -1.25
N VAL A 159 10.34 -23.48 -1.76
CA VAL A 159 10.47 -23.79 -3.19
C VAL A 159 9.19 -24.39 -3.78
N ASP A 160 8.56 -25.34 -3.07
CA ASP A 160 7.32 -25.98 -3.50
C ASP A 160 6.15 -25.00 -3.53
N ARG A 161 6.11 -24.04 -2.59
CA ARG A 161 5.04 -23.04 -2.46
C ARG A 161 5.12 -21.96 -3.55
N PHE A 162 6.30 -21.73 -4.10
CA PHE A 162 6.52 -20.77 -5.20
C PHE A 162 6.37 -21.41 -6.60
N GLY A 163 6.10 -22.71 -6.65
CA GLY A 163 5.83 -23.46 -7.87
C GLY A 163 4.56 -23.00 -8.61
N ASP A 164 4.34 -23.59 -9.78
CA ASP A 164 3.10 -23.40 -10.53
C ASP A 164 1.96 -24.19 -9.90
N ASP A 165 0.85 -23.51 -9.63
CA ASP A 165 -0.41 -24.13 -9.23
C ASP A 165 -1.46 -23.86 -10.31
N PRO A 166 -1.99 -24.91 -10.98
CA PRO A 166 -3.02 -24.75 -11.99
C PRO A 166 -4.35 -24.21 -11.43
N ALA A 167 -4.56 -24.25 -10.11
CA ALA A 167 -5.75 -23.70 -9.46
C ALA A 167 -5.74 -22.16 -9.36
N TYR A 168 -4.59 -21.51 -9.53
CA TYR A 168 -4.53 -20.04 -9.53
C TYR A 168 -5.17 -19.45 -10.79
N ASP A 169 -5.77 -18.29 -10.65
CA ASP A 169 -6.18 -17.45 -11.78
C ASP A 169 -4.96 -16.84 -12.50
N ASP A 170 -5.21 -16.08 -13.57
CA ASP A 170 -4.13 -15.46 -14.36
C ASP A 170 -3.25 -14.51 -13.53
N GLU A 171 -3.85 -13.76 -12.60
CA GLU A 171 -3.13 -12.84 -11.72
C GLU A 171 -2.25 -13.59 -10.72
N GLY A 172 -2.79 -14.65 -10.09
CA GLY A 172 -2.05 -15.53 -9.20
C GLY A 172 -0.87 -16.19 -9.90
N ARG A 173 -1.06 -16.72 -11.12
CA ARG A 173 0.03 -17.27 -11.93
C ARG A 173 1.07 -16.21 -12.31
N ALA A 174 0.64 -15.01 -12.70
CA ALA A 174 1.54 -13.90 -13.01
C ALA A 174 2.36 -13.47 -11.79
N LYS A 175 1.77 -13.48 -10.59
CA LYS A 175 2.46 -13.23 -9.32
C LYS A 175 3.56 -14.26 -9.06
N TYR A 176 3.26 -15.54 -9.11
CA TYR A 176 4.28 -16.56 -8.82
C TYR A 176 5.35 -16.67 -9.91
N ARG A 177 5.03 -16.36 -11.18
CA ARG A 177 6.06 -16.18 -12.23
C ARG A 177 7.09 -15.11 -11.85
N ARG A 178 6.62 -13.96 -11.36
CA ARG A 178 7.49 -12.86 -10.88
C ARG A 178 8.34 -13.27 -9.68
N ILE A 179 7.75 -13.99 -8.71
CA ILE A 179 8.52 -14.53 -7.58
C ILE A 179 9.62 -15.48 -8.04
N ARG A 180 9.34 -16.37 -9.00
CA ARG A 180 10.36 -17.28 -9.53
C ARG A 180 11.46 -16.55 -10.29
N GLU A 181 11.14 -15.49 -11.01
CA GLU A 181 12.15 -14.64 -11.65
C GLU A 181 13.07 -13.97 -10.61
N LEU A 182 12.49 -13.44 -9.52
CA LEU A 182 13.25 -12.91 -8.39
C LEU A 182 14.17 -13.98 -7.79
N CYS A 183 13.65 -15.19 -7.53
CA CYS A 183 14.44 -16.31 -7.03
C CYS A 183 15.59 -16.70 -7.97
N ALA A 184 15.36 -16.71 -9.28
CA ALA A 184 16.40 -17.03 -10.26
C ALA A 184 17.54 -15.99 -10.25
N ARG A 185 17.21 -14.69 -10.13
CA ARG A 185 18.23 -13.63 -9.99
C ARG A 185 18.97 -13.71 -8.66
N LEU A 186 18.27 -14.12 -7.60
CA LEU A 186 18.86 -14.34 -6.28
C LEU A 186 19.86 -15.51 -6.27
N GLU A 187 19.56 -16.59 -7.00
CA GLU A 187 20.47 -17.73 -7.19
C GLU A 187 21.69 -17.37 -8.04
N ALA A 188 21.54 -16.43 -8.98
CA ALA A 188 22.61 -15.95 -9.83
C ALA A 188 23.51 -14.88 -9.18
N ASP A 189 23.25 -14.51 -7.92
CA ASP A 189 23.88 -13.37 -7.23
C ASP A 189 23.79 -12.06 -8.04
N ASP A 190 22.73 -11.92 -8.85
CA ASP A 190 22.53 -10.79 -9.75
C ASP A 190 21.91 -9.61 -8.99
N ARG A 191 22.71 -8.99 -8.12
CA ARG A 191 22.31 -7.81 -7.32
C ARG A 191 21.77 -6.66 -8.19
N PRO A 192 22.43 -6.26 -9.31
CA PRO A 192 21.89 -5.24 -10.21
C PRO A 192 20.56 -5.66 -10.83
N GLY A 193 20.41 -6.94 -11.22
CA GLY A 193 19.16 -7.47 -11.73
C GLY A 193 18.05 -7.48 -10.70
N LEU A 194 18.32 -7.81 -9.44
CA LEU A 194 17.33 -7.75 -8.36
C LEU A 194 16.82 -6.32 -8.17
N ALA A 195 17.72 -5.33 -8.12
CA ALA A 195 17.34 -3.92 -8.03
C ALA A 195 16.49 -3.46 -9.22
N ALA A 196 16.91 -3.80 -10.45
CA ALA A 196 16.18 -3.47 -11.65
C ALA A 196 14.76 -4.08 -11.66
N LEU A 197 14.62 -5.31 -11.17
CA LEU A 197 13.33 -6.00 -11.08
C LEU A 197 12.39 -5.33 -10.08
N LEU A 198 12.91 -4.90 -8.92
CA LEU A 198 12.11 -4.17 -7.93
C LEU A 198 11.64 -2.81 -8.45
N HIS A 199 12.53 -2.05 -9.11
CA HIS A 199 12.17 -0.79 -9.77
C HIS A 199 11.13 -0.97 -10.87
N GLU A 200 11.24 -2.03 -11.67
CA GLU A 200 10.24 -2.37 -12.67
C GLU A 200 8.87 -2.63 -12.02
N TRP A 201 8.85 -3.43 -10.96
CA TRP A 201 7.62 -3.74 -10.24
C TRP A 201 6.99 -2.52 -9.56
N GLU A 202 7.82 -1.63 -9.02
CA GLU A 202 7.39 -0.36 -8.47
C GLU A 202 6.75 0.52 -9.54
N ALA A 203 7.41 0.68 -10.69
CA ALA A 203 6.90 1.45 -11.82
C ALA A 203 5.59 0.89 -12.38
N ILE A 204 5.44 -0.45 -12.43
CA ILE A 204 4.18 -1.11 -12.83
C ILE A 204 3.06 -0.76 -11.84
N THR A 205 3.30 -0.90 -10.54
CA THR A 205 2.29 -0.58 -9.52
C THR A 205 1.91 0.89 -9.58
N VAL A 206 2.89 1.79 -9.63
CA VAL A 206 2.69 3.24 -9.70
C VAL A 206 1.84 3.63 -10.91
N ARG A 207 2.07 2.99 -12.06
CA ARG A 207 1.24 3.16 -13.27
C ARG A 207 -0.18 2.65 -13.09
N ASN A 208 -0.34 1.46 -12.53
CA ASN A 208 -1.66 0.85 -12.32
C ASN A 208 -2.51 1.69 -11.35
N LEU A 209 -1.89 2.27 -10.33
CA LEU A 209 -2.53 3.16 -9.35
C LEU A 209 -2.70 4.61 -9.85
N LYS A 210 -2.10 4.96 -10.99
CA LYS A 210 -2.15 6.30 -11.60
C LYS A 210 -1.54 7.39 -10.72
N ILE A 211 -0.45 7.05 -10.02
CA ILE A 211 0.26 7.91 -9.07
C ILE A 211 1.65 8.33 -9.57
N GLU A 212 1.93 8.19 -10.87
CA GLU A 212 3.24 8.49 -11.48
C GLU A 212 3.72 9.91 -11.16
N THR A 213 2.79 10.88 -11.17
CA THR A 213 3.11 12.30 -10.89
C THR A 213 3.41 12.59 -9.41
N LEU A 214 3.15 11.64 -8.52
CA LEU A 214 3.37 11.74 -7.08
C LEU A 214 4.58 10.91 -6.62
N TRP A 215 5.07 10.01 -7.48
CA TRP A 215 6.13 9.07 -7.19
C TRP A 215 7.49 9.67 -7.50
N GLU A 216 8.39 9.55 -6.53
CA GLU A 216 9.78 9.98 -6.59
C GLU A 216 10.64 8.71 -6.40
N PRO A 217 11.18 8.13 -7.49
CA PRO A 217 12.01 6.93 -7.40
C PRO A 217 13.26 7.20 -6.56
N THR A 218 13.54 6.32 -5.61
CA THR A 218 14.75 6.35 -4.77
C THR A 218 15.47 5.01 -4.82
N PRO A 219 16.79 4.94 -4.57
CA PRO A 219 17.47 3.66 -4.46
C PRO A 219 16.91 2.80 -3.32
N PHE A 220 16.74 1.50 -3.57
CA PHE A 220 16.50 0.52 -2.53
C PHE A 220 17.73 0.36 -1.63
N PRO A 221 17.58 -0.06 -0.36
CA PRO A 221 18.72 -0.41 0.50
C PRO A 221 19.70 -1.41 -0.16
N LEU A 222 19.19 -2.38 -0.91
CA LEU A 222 19.98 -3.28 -1.76
C LEU A 222 20.98 -2.56 -2.68
N GLU A 223 20.69 -1.34 -3.15
CA GLU A 223 21.57 -0.62 -4.05
C GLU A 223 22.67 0.16 -3.32
N LEU A 224 22.54 0.33 -2.00
CA LEU A 224 23.41 1.17 -1.18
C LEU A 224 24.53 0.40 -0.48
N GLU A 225 24.36 -0.90 -0.25
CA GLU A 225 25.40 -1.73 0.34
C GLU A 225 26.28 -2.33 -0.78
N ALA A 226 27.57 -1.98 -0.77
CA ALA A 226 28.59 -2.49 -1.67
C ALA A 226 29.50 -3.49 -0.95
#